data_AF-S4WBA7-F1
#
_entry.id   AF-S4WBA7-F1
#
_cell.length_a   1.000
_cell.length_b   1.000
_cell.length_c   1.000
_cell.angle_alpha   90.00
_cell.angle_beta   90.00
_cell.angle_gamma   90.00
#
_symmetry.space_group_name_H-M   'P 1'
#
loop_
_entity.id
_entity.type
_entity.pdbx_description
1 polymer ?
#
loop_
_entity_poly.entity_id
_entity_poly.type
_entity_poly.pdbx_seq_one_letter_code
_entity_poly.pdbx_strand_id
1 'polypeptide(L)'
;MISDKNCRITVNLNNSLRKKLDEVCDKTGASLSSLVTKVLSNYFSDDVMFVEMLPSRELEKKQIRISLTLSEISALEIHAENHGFSISEEIVFRVLSTLSNEPKLLNDELSEVIKLRTALNQVGRNVNQIARKSSKDINSKELSIALKNTQFWINKLDKKLDDLISKTVDRWAFVSKKNG
;
A
#
# COMPACT_ATOMS: atom_id res chain seq x y z
N MET A 1 26.42 -26.64 2.37
CA MET A 1 27.31 -26.42 1.21
C MET A 1 26.61 -25.48 0.25
N ILE A 2 26.89 -24.17 0.34
CA ILE A 2 26.36 -23.19 -0.62
C ILE A 2 27.33 -23.18 -1.78
N SER A 3 26.84 -23.63 -2.94
CA SER A 3 27.56 -23.63 -4.21
C SER A 3 28.11 -22.22 -4.50
N ASP A 4 29.39 -22.13 -4.86
CA ASP A 4 30.07 -20.96 -5.47
C ASP A 4 29.40 -20.59 -6.80
N LYS A 5 28.18 -20.08 -6.75
CA LYS A 5 27.45 -19.56 -7.89
C LYS A 5 27.54 -18.05 -7.85
N ASN A 6 28.22 -17.48 -8.84
CA ASN A 6 28.19 -16.04 -9.09
C ASN A 6 26.72 -15.57 -9.21
N CYS A 7 26.28 -14.74 -8.26
CA CYS A 7 24.95 -14.15 -8.26
C CYS A 7 25.01 -12.80 -8.99
N ARG A 8 24.17 -12.61 -10.02
CA ARG A 8 24.07 -11.34 -10.73
C ARG A 8 22.98 -10.48 -10.10
N ILE A 9 23.39 -9.37 -9.48
CA ILE A 9 22.49 -8.38 -8.89
C ILE A 9 22.38 -7.19 -9.87
N THR A 10 21.15 -6.80 -10.20
CA THR A 10 20.88 -5.58 -10.98
C THR A 10 20.32 -4.53 -10.04
N VAL A 11 20.97 -3.37 -9.97
CA VAL A 11 20.57 -2.26 -9.10
C VAL A 11 20.26 -1.04 -9.96
N ASN A 12 19.09 -0.42 -9.75
CA ASN A 12 18.76 0.86 -10.35
C ASN A 12 19.31 1.98 -9.45
N LEU A 13 20.21 2.78 -10.01
CA LEU A 13 20.78 3.96 -9.34
C LEU A 13 20.20 5.21 -9.96
N ASN A 14 19.94 6.23 -9.14
CA ASN A 14 19.62 7.55 -9.67
C ASN A 14 20.86 8.18 -10.35
N ASN A 15 20.65 9.12 -11.25
CA ASN A 15 21.73 9.72 -12.05
C ASN A 15 22.80 10.42 -11.19
N SER A 16 22.43 10.96 -10.02
CA SER A 16 23.36 11.62 -9.10
C SER A 16 24.33 10.61 -8.46
N LEU A 17 23.81 9.48 -7.98
CA LEU A 17 24.60 8.39 -7.42
C LEU A 17 25.47 7.72 -8.48
N ARG A 18 24.95 7.57 -9.70
CA ARG A 18 25.74 7.01 -10.80
C ARG A 18 26.95 7.89 -11.13
N LYS A 19 26.77 9.21 -11.24
CA LYS A 19 27.88 10.14 -11.47
C LYS A 19 28.95 10.09 -10.38
N LYS A 20 28.52 10.07 -9.10
CA LYS A 20 29.45 9.91 -7.97
C LYS A 20 30.21 8.60 -8.04
N LEU A 21 29.55 7.52 -8.44
CA LEU A 21 30.18 6.21 -8.57
C LEU A 21 31.22 6.19 -9.69
N ASP A 22 30.91 6.80 -10.84
CA ASP A 22 31.83 6.93 -11.97
C ASP A 22 33.06 7.80 -11.59
N GLU A 23 32.85 8.94 -10.92
CA GLU A 23 33.95 9.80 -10.42
C GLU A 23 34.90 9.08 -9.45
N VAL A 24 34.36 8.20 -8.60
CA VAL A 24 35.17 7.42 -7.66
C VAL A 24 35.92 6.30 -8.41
N CYS A 25 35.32 5.69 -9.43
CA CYS A 25 36.01 4.72 -10.29
C CYS A 25 37.19 5.39 -11.01
N ASP A 26 37.00 6.59 -11.55
CA ASP A 26 38.05 7.35 -12.24
C ASP A 26 39.21 7.73 -11.30
N LYS A 27 38.90 8.10 -10.05
CA LYS A 27 39.92 8.46 -9.04
C LYS A 27 40.70 7.27 -8.49
N THR A 28 40.07 6.09 -8.42
CA THR A 28 40.66 4.90 -7.80
C THR A 28 41.23 3.90 -8.82
N GLY A 29 40.92 4.05 -10.10
CA GLY A 29 41.28 3.11 -11.17
C GLY A 29 40.60 1.74 -11.02
N ALA A 30 39.64 1.60 -10.09
CA ALA A 30 38.94 0.36 -9.83
C ALA A 30 37.71 0.22 -10.72
N SER A 31 37.38 -1.01 -11.11
CA SER A 31 36.12 -1.27 -11.80
C SER A 31 34.93 -1.08 -10.87
N LEU A 32 33.79 -0.67 -11.43
CA LEU A 32 32.53 -0.51 -10.69
C LEU A 32 32.18 -1.75 -9.85
N SER A 33 32.42 -2.94 -10.42
CA SER A 33 32.17 -4.21 -9.74
C SER A 33 33.09 -4.41 -8.53
N SER A 34 34.39 -4.11 -8.67
CA SER A 34 35.36 -4.19 -7.57
C SER A 34 34.98 -3.24 -6.43
N LEU A 35 34.54 -2.02 -6.79
CA LEU A 35 34.16 -1.01 -5.83
C LEU A 35 32.89 -1.41 -5.05
N VAL A 36 31.87 -1.91 -5.75
CA VAL A 36 30.65 -2.43 -5.12
C VAL A 36 30.96 -3.63 -4.23
N THR A 37 31.80 -4.56 -4.66
CA THR A 37 32.22 -5.71 -3.84
C THR A 37 32.94 -5.25 -2.57
N LYS A 38 33.83 -4.24 -2.67
CA LYS A 38 34.57 -3.70 -1.52
C LYS A 38 33.68 -2.95 -0.53
N VAL A 39 32.70 -2.18 -1.03
CA VAL A 39 31.72 -1.50 -0.18
C VAL A 39 30.85 -2.52 0.53
N LEU A 40 30.36 -3.54 -0.19
CA LEU A 40 29.56 -4.61 0.40
C LEU A 40 30.38 -5.40 1.42
N SER A 41 31.62 -5.78 1.13
CA SER A 41 32.47 -6.50 2.07
C SER A 41 32.74 -5.71 3.34
N ASN A 42 32.97 -4.39 3.22
CA ASN A 42 33.14 -3.52 4.37
C ASN A 42 31.83 -3.38 5.17
N TYR A 43 30.69 -3.21 4.47
CA TYR A 43 29.38 -3.07 5.11
C TYR A 43 28.94 -4.34 5.87
N PHE A 44 29.27 -5.52 5.36
CA PHE A 44 29.01 -6.80 6.04
C PHE A 44 30.06 -7.16 7.09
N SER A 45 31.14 -6.37 7.24
CA SER A 45 32.15 -6.58 8.28
C SER A 45 31.78 -5.91 9.61
N ASP A 46 30.89 -4.92 9.58
CA ASP A 46 30.33 -4.28 10.77
C ASP A 46 28.97 -4.91 11.11
N ASP A 47 28.68 -5.13 12.40
CA ASP A 47 27.38 -5.62 12.88
C ASP A 47 26.27 -4.60 12.55
N VAL A 48 25.55 -4.82 11.44
CA VAL A 48 24.50 -3.92 10.98
C VAL A 48 23.21 -4.16 11.77
N MET A 49 22.71 -3.10 12.43
CA MET A 49 21.33 -3.01 12.89
C MET A 49 20.37 -3.10 11.69
N PHE A 50 19.62 -4.20 11.61
CA PHE A 50 18.53 -4.34 10.65
C PHE A 50 17.48 -3.26 10.88
N VAL A 51 17.33 -2.34 9.93
CA VAL A 51 16.09 -1.58 9.80
C VAL A 51 15.02 -2.61 9.44
N GLU A 52 14.00 -2.79 10.29
CA GLU A 52 12.85 -3.64 10.02
C GLU A 52 12.29 -3.34 8.63
N MET A 53 12.60 -4.20 7.67
CA MET A 53 11.97 -4.16 6.37
C MET A 53 10.57 -4.77 6.53
N LEU A 54 9.57 -4.02 6.06
CA LEU A 54 8.19 -4.49 5.91
C LEU A 54 8.15 -5.92 5.33
N PRO A 55 7.15 -6.73 5.70
CA PRO A 55 7.12 -8.15 5.39
C PRO A 55 7.38 -8.40 3.91
N SER A 56 8.32 -9.32 3.66
CA SER A 56 8.70 -9.76 2.33
C SER A 56 7.46 -10.18 1.54
N ARG A 57 7.17 -9.47 0.44
CA ARG A 57 6.42 -10.04 -0.69
C ARG A 57 7.00 -11.40 -1.05
N GLU A 58 6.21 -12.30 -1.64
CA GLU A 58 6.71 -13.56 -2.21
C GLU A 58 8.06 -13.33 -2.91
N LEU A 59 9.09 -14.05 -2.45
CA LEU A 59 10.49 -13.83 -2.85
C LEU A 59 10.72 -14.16 -4.33
N GLU A 60 9.87 -14.97 -4.94
CA GLU A 60 9.94 -15.33 -6.35
C GLU A 60 9.25 -14.28 -7.22
N LYS A 61 10.04 -13.40 -7.84
CA LYS A 61 9.56 -12.42 -8.83
C LYS A 61 9.89 -12.90 -10.24
N LYS A 62 8.88 -12.98 -11.11
CA LYS A 62 9.08 -13.10 -12.55
C LYS A 62 9.09 -11.72 -13.20
N GLN A 63 10.09 -11.46 -14.01
CA GLN A 63 10.17 -10.23 -14.80
C GLN A 63 9.41 -10.39 -16.11
N ILE A 64 8.56 -9.42 -16.42
CA ILE A 64 7.81 -9.36 -17.68
C ILE A 64 8.19 -8.05 -18.37
N ARG A 65 8.54 -8.14 -19.66
CA ARG A 65 8.72 -6.96 -20.50
C ARG A 65 7.41 -6.67 -21.21
N ILE A 66 6.91 -5.45 -21.06
CA ILE A 66 5.71 -4.94 -21.72
C ILE A 66 6.07 -3.77 -22.61
N SER A 67 5.37 -3.62 -23.72
CA SER A 67 5.45 -2.45 -24.59
C SER A 67 4.20 -1.61 -24.39
N LEU A 68 4.39 -0.34 -24.04
CA LEU A 68 3.32 0.64 -23.87
C LEU A 68 3.52 1.76 -24.88
N THR A 69 2.42 2.37 -25.30
CA THR A 69 2.43 3.60 -26.10
C THR A 69 3.00 4.76 -25.28
N LEU A 70 3.47 5.80 -25.97
CA LEU A 70 3.98 7.01 -25.29
C LEU A 70 2.92 7.66 -24.41
N SER A 71 1.66 7.70 -24.85
CA SER A 71 0.54 8.22 -24.08
C SER A 71 0.26 7.42 -22.80
N GLU A 72 0.38 6.09 -22.85
CA GLU A 72 0.19 5.23 -21.67
C GLU A 72 1.31 5.43 -20.65
N ILE A 73 2.55 5.60 -21.11
CA ILE A 73 3.69 5.89 -20.23
C ILE A 73 3.51 7.25 -19.56
N SER A 74 3.19 8.30 -20.32
CA SER A 74 2.93 9.63 -19.74
C SER A 74 1.80 9.61 -18.70
N ALA A 75 0.73 8.86 -18.97
CA ALA A 75 -0.35 8.70 -17.99
C ALA A 75 0.14 8.00 -16.71
N LEU A 76 0.92 6.93 -16.84
CA LEU A 76 1.49 6.23 -15.68
C LEU A 76 2.44 7.11 -14.87
N GLU A 77 3.24 7.96 -15.52
CA GLU A 77 4.14 8.90 -14.85
C GLU A 77 3.36 9.93 -14.02
N ILE A 78 2.32 10.53 -14.60
CA ILE A 78 1.46 11.49 -13.90
C ILE A 78 0.79 10.83 -12.68
N HIS A 79 0.25 9.62 -12.85
CA HIS A 79 -0.40 8.91 -11.74
C HIS A 79 0.61 8.48 -10.66
N ALA A 80 1.79 8.01 -11.05
CA ALA A 80 2.84 7.65 -10.12
C ALA A 80 3.28 8.86 -9.28
N GLU A 81 3.47 10.03 -9.90
CA GLU A 81 3.80 11.27 -9.20
C GLU A 81 2.69 11.66 -8.21
N ASN A 82 1.42 11.64 -8.66
CA ASN A 82 0.27 11.96 -7.81
C ASN A 82 0.15 11.04 -6.59
N HIS A 83 0.45 9.74 -6.75
CA HIS A 83 0.38 8.76 -5.66
C HIS A 83 1.67 8.70 -4.81
N GLY A 84 2.73 9.42 -5.21
CA GLY A 84 4.05 9.32 -4.58
C GLY A 84 4.75 7.97 -4.80
N PHE A 85 4.43 7.29 -5.91
CA PHE A 85 4.96 5.99 -6.29
C PHE A 85 6.03 6.11 -7.38
N SER A 86 6.90 5.10 -7.48
CA SER A 86 7.62 4.86 -8.72
C SER A 86 6.69 4.31 -9.81
N ILE A 87 7.06 4.46 -11.08
CA ILE A 87 6.30 3.89 -12.21
C ILE A 87 6.08 2.38 -12.03
N SER A 88 7.10 1.66 -11.54
CA SER A 88 6.97 0.22 -11.30
C SER A 88 5.97 -0.10 -10.19
N GLU A 89 5.95 0.68 -9.11
CA GLU A 89 4.96 0.54 -8.04
C GLU A 89 3.56 0.86 -8.52
N GLU A 90 3.39 1.88 -9.36
CA GLU A 90 2.10 2.23 -9.97
C GLU A 90 1.58 1.12 -10.88
N ILE A 91 2.44 0.53 -11.72
CA ILE A 91 2.07 -0.62 -12.55
C ILE A 91 1.64 -1.81 -11.68
N VAL A 92 2.44 -2.14 -10.67
CA VAL A 92 2.11 -3.24 -9.75
C VAL A 92 0.82 -2.96 -9.00
N PHE A 93 0.62 -1.73 -8.52
CA PHE A 93 -0.61 -1.30 -7.86
C PHE A 93 -1.81 -1.50 -8.78
N ARG A 94 -1.76 -1.02 -10.02
CA ARG A 94 -2.85 -1.22 -11.00
C ARG A 94 -3.15 -2.69 -11.28
N VAL A 95 -2.11 -3.51 -11.44
CA VAL A 95 -2.25 -4.96 -11.62
C VAL A 95 -2.95 -5.57 -10.41
N LEU A 96 -2.51 -5.24 -9.19
CA LEU A 96 -3.10 -5.76 -7.96
C LEU A 96 -4.54 -5.26 -7.77
N SER A 97 -4.81 -3.98 -7.96
CA SER A 97 -6.13 -3.37 -7.83
C SER A 97 -7.14 -3.95 -8.82
N THR A 98 -6.68 -4.40 -9.99
CA THR A 98 -7.55 -5.00 -11.02
C THR A 98 -7.75 -6.49 -10.82
N LEU A 99 -6.69 -7.21 -10.47
CA LEU A 99 -6.72 -8.69 -10.41
C LEU A 99 -7.08 -9.23 -9.02
N SER A 100 -6.96 -8.43 -7.96
CA SER A 100 -7.34 -8.87 -6.62
C SER A 100 -8.85 -8.79 -6.43
N ASN A 101 -9.41 -9.75 -5.68
CA ASN A 101 -10.81 -9.70 -5.26
C ASN A 101 -11.07 -8.68 -4.14
N GLU A 102 -10.02 -8.06 -3.62
CA GLU A 102 -10.09 -7.12 -2.51
C GLU A 102 -9.73 -5.70 -2.97
N PRO A 103 -10.44 -4.68 -2.48
CA PRO A 103 -10.16 -3.29 -2.79
C PRO A 103 -8.80 -2.87 -2.25
N LYS A 104 -8.00 -2.26 -3.13
CA LYS A 104 -6.67 -1.74 -2.84
C LYS A 104 -6.75 -0.22 -2.91
N LEU A 105 -6.91 0.45 -1.76
CA LEU A 105 -6.97 1.91 -1.69
C LEU A 105 -5.58 2.52 -1.51
N LEU A 106 -5.46 3.75 -1.98
CA LEU A 106 -4.36 4.66 -1.70
C LEU A 106 -4.42 5.16 -0.25
N ASN A 107 -3.35 5.81 0.20
CA ASN A 107 -3.24 6.25 1.60
C ASN A 107 -4.23 7.38 1.94
N ASP A 108 -4.40 8.30 1.00
CA ASP A 108 -5.37 9.39 1.04
C ASP A 108 -6.80 8.85 1.01
N GLU A 109 -7.09 7.91 0.11
CA GLU A 109 -8.39 7.23 0.03
C GLU A 109 -8.72 6.50 1.34
N LEU A 110 -7.76 5.76 1.91
CA LEU A 110 -7.91 5.07 3.20
C LEU A 110 -8.17 6.08 4.33
N SER A 111 -7.45 7.20 4.34
CA SER A 111 -7.67 8.29 5.30
C SER A 111 -9.09 8.85 5.20
N GLU A 112 -9.60 9.09 3.99
CA GLU A 112 -10.99 9.56 3.80
C GLU A 112 -12.01 8.52 4.29
N VAL A 113 -11.78 7.23 4.04
CA VAL A 113 -12.63 6.14 4.57
C VAL A 113 -12.64 6.13 6.10
N ILE A 114 -11.50 6.34 6.75
CA ILE A 114 -11.40 6.43 8.22
C ILE A 114 -12.15 7.67 8.75
N LYS A 115 -12.06 8.81 8.07
CA LYS A 115 -12.83 10.02 8.43
C LYS A 115 -14.33 9.77 8.32
N LEU A 116 -14.78 9.13 7.23
CA LEU A 116 -16.18 8.76 7.03
C LEU A 116 -16.69 7.84 8.14
N ARG A 117 -15.89 6.84 8.53
CA ARG A 117 -16.21 5.96 9.67
C ARG A 117 -16.39 6.76 10.96
N THR A 118 -15.49 7.71 11.22
CA THR A 118 -15.56 8.56 12.42
C THR A 118 -16.84 9.40 12.43
N ALA A 119 -17.20 10.01 11.29
CA ALA A 119 -18.43 10.77 11.14
C ALA A 119 -19.68 9.88 11.34
N LEU A 120 -19.69 8.68 10.75
CA LEU A 120 -20.79 7.72 10.90
C LEU A 120 -20.98 7.31 12.36
N ASN A 121 -19.90 7.07 13.09
CA ASN A 121 -19.93 6.77 14.52
C ASN A 121 -20.54 7.91 15.33
N GLN A 122 -20.25 9.16 14.97
CA GLN A 122 -20.86 10.32 15.60
C GLN A 122 -22.37 10.37 15.33
N VAL A 123 -22.80 10.11 14.09
CA VAL A 123 -24.23 10.02 13.76
C VAL A 123 -24.91 8.91 14.55
N GLY A 124 -24.30 7.73 14.66
CA GLY A 124 -24.81 6.62 15.47
C GLY A 124 -25.00 6.98 16.94
N ARG A 125 -24.04 7.68 17.54
CA ARG A 125 -24.16 8.19 18.93
C ARG A 125 -25.31 9.18 19.07
N ASN A 126 -25.45 10.11 18.13
CA ASN A 126 -26.54 11.10 18.15
C ASN A 126 -27.92 10.43 18.03
N VAL A 127 -28.07 9.47 17.10
CA VAL A 127 -29.31 8.70 16.90
C VAL A 127 -29.67 7.92 18.17
N ASN A 128 -28.69 7.26 18.81
CA ASN A 128 -28.91 6.54 20.07
C ASN A 128 -29.32 7.49 21.20
N GLN A 129 -28.74 8.68 21.27
CA GLN A 129 -29.12 9.70 22.25
C GLN A 129 -30.56 10.20 22.03
N ILE A 130 -30.95 10.45 20.78
CA ILE A 130 -32.33 10.81 20.42
C ILE A 130 -33.27 9.69 20.82
N ALA A 131 -32.96 8.43 20.48
CA ALA A 131 -33.79 7.28 20.85
C ALA A 131 -34.02 7.17 22.36
N ARG A 132 -33.00 7.41 23.17
CA ARG A 132 -33.08 7.40 24.65
C ARG A 132 -33.87 8.57 25.25
N LYS A 133 -33.88 9.73 24.58
CA LYS A 133 -34.67 10.90 25.00
C LYS A 133 -36.12 10.77 24.56
N SER A 134 -36.35 10.41 23.30
CA SER A 134 -37.68 10.24 22.72
C SER A 134 -38.46 9.08 23.34
N SER A 135 -37.80 8.03 23.84
CA SER A 135 -38.48 6.96 24.59
C SER A 135 -39.12 7.43 25.90
N LYS A 136 -38.77 8.62 26.40
CA LYS A 136 -39.38 9.24 27.58
C LYS A 136 -40.54 10.19 27.24
N ASP A 137 -40.48 10.88 26.10
CA ASP A 137 -41.39 11.99 25.78
C ASP A 137 -42.28 11.79 24.53
N ILE A 138 -42.04 10.78 23.68
CA ILE A 138 -42.77 10.61 22.41
C ILE A 138 -43.10 9.12 22.18
N ASN A 139 -44.36 8.76 22.39
CA ASN A 139 -44.87 7.40 22.20
C ASN A 139 -45.40 7.19 20.77
N SER A 140 -44.62 7.51 19.73
CA SER A 140 -44.99 7.19 18.34
C SER A 140 -44.25 5.95 17.85
N LYS A 141 -45.04 4.89 17.56
CA LYS A 141 -44.56 3.61 17.02
C LYS A 141 -43.71 3.79 15.76
N GLU A 142 -44.04 4.78 14.94
CA GLU A 142 -43.30 5.16 13.72
C GLU A 142 -41.90 5.69 14.01
N LEU A 143 -41.71 6.55 15.02
CA LEU A 143 -40.39 7.07 15.40
C LEU A 143 -39.49 5.96 15.94
N SER A 144 -40.05 5.03 16.72
CA SER A 144 -39.33 3.83 17.19
C SER A 144 -38.88 2.94 16.03
N ILE A 145 -39.73 2.74 15.01
CA ILE A 145 -39.37 1.95 13.82
C ILE A 145 -38.28 2.67 13.00
N ALA A 146 -38.42 3.97 12.79
CA ALA A 146 -37.43 4.79 12.07
C ALA A 146 -36.06 4.74 12.74
N LEU A 147 -35.99 4.95 14.06
CA LEU A 147 -34.74 4.90 14.84
C LEU A 147 -34.08 3.51 14.78
N LYS A 148 -34.86 2.44 14.89
CA LYS A 148 -34.33 1.06 14.75
C LYS A 148 -33.77 0.80 13.36
N ASN A 149 -34.47 1.25 12.31
CA ASN A 149 -34.01 1.12 10.93
C ASN A 149 -32.73 1.93 10.68
N THR A 150 -32.67 3.17 11.16
CA THR A 150 -31.46 4.00 11.06
C THR A 150 -30.29 3.35 11.78
N GLN A 151 -30.47 2.84 13.00
CA GLN A 151 -29.41 2.13 13.72
C GLN A 151 -28.94 0.87 12.98
N PHE A 152 -29.86 0.12 12.38
CA PHE A 152 -29.51 -1.06 11.56
C PHE A 152 -28.62 -0.68 10.37
N TRP A 153 -28.97 0.37 9.62
CA TRP A 153 -28.18 0.83 8.48
C TRP A 153 -26.83 1.40 8.90
N ILE A 154 -26.76 2.12 10.02
CA ILE A 154 -25.49 2.61 10.60
C ILE A 154 -24.58 1.43 10.93
N ASN A 155 -25.08 0.40 11.63
CA ASN A 155 -24.28 -0.78 11.98
C ASN A 155 -23.84 -1.56 10.73
N LYS A 156 -24.68 -1.62 9.70
CA LYS A 156 -24.35 -2.29 8.43
C LYS A 156 -23.27 -1.54 7.66
N LEU A 157 -23.32 -0.20 7.66
CA LEU A 157 -22.30 0.64 7.03
C LEU A 157 -20.98 0.58 7.79
N ASP A 158 -21.00 0.62 9.12
CA ASP A 158 -19.79 0.53 9.95
C ASP A 158 -19.06 -0.79 9.72
N LYS A 159 -19.79 -1.92 9.67
CA LYS A 159 -19.21 -3.23 9.31
C LYS A 159 -18.59 -3.26 7.90
N LYS A 160 -19.23 -2.61 6.92
CA LYS A 160 -18.67 -2.53 5.56
C LYS A 160 -17.41 -1.68 5.51
N LEU A 161 -17.36 -0.59 6.28
CA LEU A 161 -16.17 0.26 6.38
C LEU A 161 -15.02 -0.47 7.07
N ASP A 162 -15.30 -1.22 8.14
CA ASP A 162 -14.31 -2.04 8.83
C ASP A 162 -13.75 -3.14 7.91
N ASP A 163 -14.62 -3.81 7.16
CA ASP A 163 -14.21 -4.82 6.16
C ASP A 163 -13.32 -4.19 5.07
N LEU A 164 -13.73 -3.04 4.54
CA LEU A 164 -12.95 -2.27 3.55
C LEU A 164 -11.57 -1.88 4.08
N ILE A 165 -11.51 -1.29 5.28
CA ILE A 165 -10.24 -0.88 5.91
C ILE A 165 -9.34 -2.10 6.10
N SER A 166 -9.86 -3.19 6.67
CA SER A 166 -9.07 -4.38 6.99
C SER A 166 -8.40 -5.02 5.76
N LYS A 167 -9.10 -5.05 4.63
CA LYS A 167 -8.61 -5.61 3.35
C LYS A 167 -7.59 -4.72 2.65
N THR A 168 -7.59 -3.44 2.96
CA THR A 168 -6.67 -2.46 2.37
C THR A 168 -5.37 -2.29 3.16
N VAL A 169 -5.31 -2.70 4.43
CA VAL A 169 -4.09 -2.62 5.26
C VAL A 169 -2.91 -3.33 4.59
N ASP A 170 -3.14 -4.44 3.89
CA ASP A 170 -2.14 -5.11 3.05
C ASP A 170 -2.40 -4.89 1.55
N ARG A 171 -2.33 -3.62 1.12
CA ARG A 171 -2.63 -3.27 -0.27
C ARG A 171 -1.64 -3.87 -1.28
N TRP A 172 -0.50 -4.33 -0.82
CA TRP A 172 0.57 -4.85 -1.66
C TRP A 172 0.56 -6.37 -1.80
N ALA A 173 -0.24 -7.08 -1.00
CA ALA A 173 -0.52 -8.49 -1.14
C ALA A 173 -1.57 -8.78 -2.22
N PHE A 174 -1.30 -9.82 -3.01
CA PHE A 174 -2.25 -10.35 -3.97
C PHE A 174 -3.21 -11.32 -3.27
N VAL A 175 -4.51 -11.02 -3.30
CA VAL A 175 -5.55 -11.87 -2.73
C VAL A 175 -6.41 -12.44 -3.84
N SER A 176 -6.24 -13.73 -4.12
CA SER A 176 -6.93 -14.47 -5.19
C SER A 176 -8.07 -15.36 -4.67
N LYS A 177 -8.09 -15.73 -3.39
CA LYS A 177 -9.13 -16.60 -2.82
C LYS A 177 -10.38 -15.78 -2.48
N LYS A 178 -11.52 -16.16 -3.07
CA LYS A 178 -12.82 -15.92 -2.42
C LYS A 178 -12.81 -16.76 -1.15
N ASN A 179 -12.75 -16.12 0.02
CA ASN A 179 -13.21 -16.80 1.23
C ASN A 179 -14.70 -17.10 0.99
N GLY A 180 -14.99 -18.39 0.81
CA GLY A 180 -16.35 -18.91 0.66
C GLY A 180 -17.17 -18.72 1.92
#